data_AF-A0A7S1Z736-F1
#
_entry.id   AF-A0A7S1Z736-F1
#
_cell.length_a   1.000
_cell.length_b   1.000
_cell.length_c   1.000
_cell.angle_alpha   90.00
_cell.angle_beta   90.00
_cell.angle_gamma   90.00
#
_symmetry.space_group_name_H-M   'P 1'
#
loop_
_entity.id
_entity.type
_entity.pdbx_description
1 polymer ?
#
loop_
_entity_poly.entity_id
_entity_poly.type
_entity_poly.pdbx_seq_one_letter_code
_entity_poly.pdbx_strand_id
1 'polypeptide(L)'
;FVNDAFGTAHRAHASTEGVTKFLSPSVSGVLLAKELEYLDGAVENGEKPMAAIVGGSKVSSKITVLNALLDKCDKILIGGGMVFTFLKAKGLGVGTSLVED
;
A
#
# COMPACT_ATOMS: atom_id res chain seq x y z
N PHE A 1 15.58 -17.98 14.31
CA PHE A 1 14.82 -16.73 14.51
C PHE A 1 13.56 -16.79 13.66
N VAL A 2 12.42 -16.40 14.23
CA VAL A 2 11.13 -16.38 13.51
C VAL A 2 10.64 -14.93 13.50
N ASN A 3 10.54 -14.32 12.33
CA ASN A 3 9.94 -12.99 12.18
C ASN A 3 8.47 -13.13 11.83
N ASP A 4 7.58 -12.74 12.74
CA ASP A 4 6.13 -12.74 12.52
C ASP A 4 5.52 -11.33 12.58
N ALA A 5 6.33 -10.30 12.30
CA ALA A 5 5.96 -8.89 12.44
C ALA A 5 6.07 -8.14 11.10
N PHE A 6 5.12 -8.35 10.18
CA PHE A 6 5.10 -7.68 8.88
C PHE A 6 5.16 -6.14 8.98
N GLY A 7 4.45 -5.55 9.93
CA GLY A 7 4.40 -4.10 10.12
C GLY A 7 5.77 -3.43 10.38
N THR A 8 6.76 -4.18 10.89
CA THR A 8 8.13 -3.68 11.10
C THR A 8 9.12 -4.20 10.06
N ALA A 9 8.71 -5.11 9.18
CA ALA A 9 9.58 -5.73 8.18
C ALA A 9 10.12 -4.75 7.13
N HIS A 10 9.45 -3.62 6.93
CA HIS A 10 9.88 -2.56 5.99
C HIS A 10 11.08 -1.73 6.48
N ARG A 11 11.60 -1.98 7.70
CA ARG A 11 12.78 -1.30 8.26
C ARG A 11 13.82 -2.28 8.77
N ALA A 12 15.09 -1.94 8.55
CA ALA A 12 16.22 -2.69 9.09
C ALA A 12 16.45 -2.31 10.56
N HIS A 13 15.87 -3.07 11.48
CA HIS A 13 16.10 -2.93 12.92
C HIS A 13 16.87 -4.14 13.47
N ALA A 14 17.50 -3.97 14.63
CA ALA A 14 18.22 -5.06 15.32
C ALA A 14 17.31 -6.27 15.57
N SER A 15 16.05 -6.05 15.92
CA SER A 15 15.07 -7.11 16.23
C SER A 15 14.41 -7.76 15.00
N THR A 16 14.63 -7.23 13.79
CA THR A 16 14.03 -7.74 12.55
C THR A 16 15.10 -8.29 11.61
N GLU A 17 15.93 -7.41 11.05
CA GLU A 17 16.96 -7.75 10.06
C GLU A 17 18.32 -7.99 10.73
N GLY A 18 18.65 -7.25 11.79
CA GLY A 18 19.98 -7.35 12.40
C GLY A 18 20.24 -8.73 13.01
N VAL A 19 19.25 -9.29 13.72
CA VAL A 19 19.34 -10.61 14.37
C VAL A 19 19.52 -11.76 13.37
N THR A 20 19.02 -11.64 12.13
CA THR A 20 19.11 -12.71 11.12
C THR A 20 20.55 -12.92 10.63
N LYS A 21 21.42 -11.92 10.78
CA LYS A 21 22.85 -12.00 10.43
C LYS A 21 23.65 -12.91 11.36
N PHE A 22 23.13 -13.16 12.56
CA PHE A 22 23.83 -13.91 13.62
C PHE A 22 23.15 -15.24 13.94
N LEU A 23 21.86 -15.39 13.62
CA LEU A 23 21.09 -16.60 13.91
C LEU A 23 20.68 -17.33 12.63
N SER A 24 20.95 -18.63 12.60
CA SER A 24 20.47 -19.56 11.57
C SER A 24 19.80 -20.77 12.23
N PRO A 25 18.63 -21.23 11.74
CA PRO A 25 17.85 -20.69 10.63
C PRO A 25 17.07 -19.41 10.99
N SER A 26 16.75 -18.61 9.97
CA SER A 26 15.87 -17.43 10.06
C SER A 26 14.70 -17.58 9.11
N VAL A 27 13.47 -17.56 9.62
CA VAL A 27 12.25 -17.90 8.89
C VAL A 27 11.13 -16.89 9.16
N SER A 28 10.12 -16.85 8.28
CA SER A 28 8.87 -16.15 8.52
C SER A 28 7.99 -16.93 9.48
N GLY A 29 7.24 -16.21 10.33
CA GLY A 29 6.08 -16.77 11.01
C GLY A 29 4.86 -16.83 10.09
N VAL A 30 3.74 -17.31 10.63
CA VAL A 30 2.52 -17.57 9.86
C VAL A 30 1.77 -16.29 9.46
N LEU A 31 1.81 -15.24 10.28
CA LEU A 31 1.19 -13.95 9.97
C LEU A 31 1.97 -13.23 8.87
N LEU A 32 3.30 -13.24 8.98
CA LEU A 32 4.16 -12.65 7.95
C LEU A 32 4.00 -13.41 6.63
N ALA A 33 4.05 -14.74 6.65
CA ALA A 33 3.86 -15.55 5.44
C ALA A 33 2.49 -15.28 4.79
N LYS A 34 1.42 -15.25 5.58
CA LYS A 34 0.06 -14.97 5.10
C LYS A 34 -0.06 -13.58 4.47
N GLU A 35 0.57 -12.56 5.04
CA GLU A 35 0.58 -11.22 4.43
C GLU A 35 1.31 -11.18 3.09
N LEU A 36 2.43 -11.90 2.97
CA LEU A 36 3.14 -12.01 1.69
C LEU A 36 2.27 -12.71 0.64
N GLU A 37 1.61 -13.80 0.99
CA GLU A 37 0.70 -14.52 0.08
C GLU A 37 -0.45 -13.64 -0.42
N TYR A 38 -1.07 -12.84 0.46
CA TYR A 38 -2.14 -11.94 0.04
C TYR A 38 -1.64 -10.80 -0.84
N LEU A 39 -0.53 -10.18 -0.47
CA LEU A 39 0.01 -9.05 -1.23
C LEU A 39 0.47 -9.50 -2.62
N ASP A 40 1.19 -10.61 -2.69
CA ASP A 40 1.69 -11.15 -3.95
C ASP A 40 0.53 -11.65 -4.84
N GLY A 41 -0.39 -12.41 -4.25
CA GLY A 41 -1.56 -12.93 -4.94
C GLY A 41 -2.50 -11.84 -5.45
N ALA A 42 -2.80 -10.82 -4.64
CA ALA A 42 -3.72 -9.76 -5.04
C ALA A 42 -3.10 -8.80 -6.07
N VAL A 43 -1.79 -8.52 -5.98
CA VAL A 43 -1.14 -7.47 -6.77
C VAL A 43 -0.50 -8.00 -8.05
N GLU A 44 0.03 -9.23 -8.08
CA GLU A 44 0.64 -9.77 -9.31
C GLU A 44 -0.33 -10.62 -10.13
N ASN A 45 -1.12 -11.47 -9.45
CA ASN A 45 -1.96 -12.50 -10.09
C ASN A 45 -3.44 -12.37 -9.71
N GLY A 46 -3.87 -11.17 -9.32
CA GLY A 46 -5.23 -10.94 -8.86
C GLY A 46 -6.27 -11.37 -9.88
N GLU A 47 -7.32 -12.07 -9.44
CA GLU A 47 -8.43 -12.44 -10.30
C GLU A 47 -9.09 -11.19 -10.90
N LYS A 48 -9.32 -11.22 -12.21
CA LYS A 48 -9.95 -10.11 -12.93
C LYS A 48 -11.47 -10.28 -12.96
N PRO A 49 -12.24 -9.19 -12.87
CA PRO A 49 -11.78 -7.79 -12.82
C PRO A 49 -11.27 -7.37 -11.44
N MET A 50 -10.11 -6.71 -11.41
CA MET A 50 -9.50 -6.18 -10.19
C MET A 50 -9.87 -4.70 -10.01
N ALA A 51 -10.43 -4.37 -8.85
CA ALA A 51 -10.70 -3.00 -8.46
C ALA A 51 -9.92 -2.62 -7.20
N ALA A 52 -9.24 -1.48 -7.22
CA ALA A 52 -8.58 -0.91 -6.05
C ALA A 52 -9.37 0.27 -5.48
N ILE A 53 -9.52 0.33 -4.16
CA ILE A 53 -10.09 1.47 -3.45
C ILE A 53 -8.96 2.19 -2.73
N VAL A 54 -8.69 3.44 -3.11
CA VAL A 54 -7.61 4.26 -2.55
C VAL A 54 -8.19 5.48 -1.88
N GLY A 55 -8.02 5.56 -0.56
CA GLY A 55 -8.42 6.70 0.26
C GLY A 55 -7.22 7.44 0.86
N GLY A 56 -7.51 8.58 1.47
CA GLY A 56 -6.52 9.37 2.19
C GLY A 56 -6.87 10.84 2.25
N SER A 57 -6.09 11.61 3.03
CA SER A 57 -6.23 13.07 3.12
C SER A 57 -5.49 13.80 2.01
N LYS A 58 -4.44 13.19 1.44
CA LYS A 58 -3.47 13.82 0.54
C LYS A 58 -3.09 12.90 -0.61
N VAL A 59 -3.16 13.41 -1.85
CA VAL A 59 -2.72 12.72 -3.06
C VAL A 59 -1.21 12.46 -3.02
N SER A 60 -0.44 13.44 -2.54
CA SER A 60 1.03 13.37 -2.45
C SER A 60 1.52 12.13 -1.71
N SER A 61 0.83 11.76 -0.63
CA SER A 61 1.17 10.60 0.21
C SER A 61 0.86 9.24 -0.43
N LYS A 62 0.10 9.21 -1.53
CA LYS A 62 -0.43 7.99 -2.16
C LYS A 62 -0.05 7.86 -3.64
N ILE A 63 0.65 8.82 -4.21
CA ILE A 63 0.95 8.85 -5.65
C ILE A 63 1.73 7.62 -6.11
N THR A 64 2.70 7.16 -5.32
CA THR A 64 3.47 5.94 -5.62
C THR A 64 2.59 4.69 -5.66
N VAL A 65 1.63 4.60 -4.73
CA VAL A 65 0.68 3.48 -4.68
C VAL A 65 -0.29 3.54 -5.85
N LEU A 66 -0.81 4.72 -6.18
CA LEU A 66 -1.67 4.91 -7.35
C LEU A 66 -0.99 4.51 -8.65
N ASN A 67 0.26 4.95 -8.85
CA ASN A 67 1.03 4.59 -10.04
C ASN A 67 1.23 3.07 -10.15
N ALA A 68 1.54 2.39 -9.05
CA ALA A 68 1.68 0.93 -9.05
C ALA A 68 0.36 0.20 -9.37
N LEU A 69 -0.78 0.76 -8.97
CA LEU A 69 -2.10 0.15 -9.18
C LEU A 69 -2.67 0.44 -10.57
N LEU A 70 -2.27 1.54 -11.23
CA LEU A 70 -2.75 1.91 -12.56
C LEU A 70 -2.45 0.84 -13.61
N ASP A 71 -1.30 0.17 -13.50
CA ASP A 71 -0.89 -0.88 -14.44
C ASP A 71 -1.54 -2.24 -14.15
N LYS A 72 -2.16 -2.40 -12.97
CA LYS A 72 -2.58 -3.70 -12.43
C LYS A 72 -4.10 -3.84 -12.28
N CYS A 73 -4.81 -2.75 -12.01
CA CYS A 73 -6.24 -2.76 -11.75
C CYS A 73 -7.07 -2.33 -12.97
N ASP A 74 -8.21 -2.97 -13.17
CA ASP A 74 -9.20 -2.56 -14.18
C ASP A 74 -9.96 -1.30 -13.76
N LYS A 75 -10.11 -1.10 -12.45
CA LYS A 75 -10.81 0.05 -11.87
C LYS A 75 -10.07 0.58 -10.64
N ILE A 76 -9.97 1.90 -10.52
CA ILE A 76 -9.49 2.56 -9.31
C ILE A 76 -10.57 3.51 -8.80
N LEU A 77 -10.98 3.29 -7.55
CA LEU A 77 -11.99 4.08 -6.84
C LEU A 77 -11.26 4.98 -5.84
N ILE A 78 -11.36 6.29 -6.02
CA ILE A 78 -10.72 7.27 -5.14
C ILE A 78 -11.72 7.77 -4.09
N GLY A 79 -11.30 7.81 -2.83
CA GLY A 79 -12.12 8.25 -1.69
C GLY A 79 -11.37 9.19 -0.73
N GLY A 80 -12.09 9.78 0.23
CA GLY A 80 -11.51 10.68 1.24
C GLY A 80 -11.18 12.09 0.72
N GLY A 81 -10.33 12.81 1.44
CA GLY A 81 -9.96 14.20 1.12
C GLY A 81 -9.23 14.35 -0.21
N MET A 82 -8.46 13.34 -0.61
CA MET A 82 -7.73 13.37 -1.88
C MET A 82 -8.64 13.47 -3.12
N VAL A 83 -9.92 13.09 -3.03
CA VAL A 83 -10.90 13.24 -4.11
C VAL A 83 -11.00 14.69 -4.56
N PHE A 84 -10.97 15.64 -3.63
CA PHE A 84 -11.16 17.06 -3.96
C PHE A 84 -10.01 17.64 -4.78
N THR A 85 -8.80 17.10 -4.64
CA THR A 85 -7.67 17.47 -5.50
C THR A 85 -7.93 17.06 -6.95
N PHE A 86 -8.44 15.85 -7.18
CA PHE A 86 -8.83 15.41 -8.53
C PHE A 86 -10.05 16.18 -9.08
N LEU A 87 -11.05 16.47 -8.25
CA LEU A 87 -12.22 17.25 -8.67
C LEU A 87 -11.83 18.69 -9.04
N LYS A 88 -10.98 19.34 -8.23
CA LYS A 88 -10.45 20.68 -8.53
C LYS A 88 -9.61 20.68 -9.81
N ALA A 89 -8.76 19.67 -10.03
CA ALA A 89 -7.99 19.50 -11.26
C ALA A 89 -8.87 19.34 -12.51
N LYS A 90 -10.10 18.80 -12.36
CA LYS A 90 -11.13 18.74 -13.42
C LYS A 90 -11.90 20.05 -13.59
N GLY A 91 -11.55 21.12 -12.86
CA GLY A 91 -12.24 22.41 -12.90
C GLY A 91 -13.54 22.46 -12.09
N LEU A 92 -13.81 21.46 -11.24
CA LEU A 92 -15.01 21.44 -10.41
C LEU A 92 -14.80 22.24 -9.12
N GLY A 93 -15.86 22.92 -8.66
CA GLY A 93 -15.85 23.65 -7.39
C GLY A 93 -15.83 22.69 -6.20
N VAL A 94 -14.87 22.88 -5.29
CA VAL A 94 -14.69 22.04 -4.10
C VAL A 94 -14.84 22.80 -2.77
N GLY A 95 -15.16 24.10 -2.81
CA GLY A 95 -15.35 24.93 -1.62
C GLY A 95 -14.11 24.96 -0.72
N THR A 96 -14.32 24.78 0.59
CA THR A 96 -13.26 24.74 1.62
C THR A 96 -12.72 23.33 1.86
N SER A 97 -12.96 22.39 0.95
CA SER A 97 -12.51 21.00 1.09
C SER A 97 -10.98 20.91 1.06
N LEU A 98 -10.43 19.84 1.65
CA LEU A 98 -8.98 19.61 1.72
C LEU A 98 -8.41 19.33 0.32
N VAL A 99 -7.52 20.20 -0.15
CA VAL A 99 -6.91 20.14 -1.49
C VAL A 99 -5.40 20.30 -1.37
N GLU A 100 -4.66 19.58 -2.22
CA GLU A 100 -3.25 19.86 -2.52
C GLU A 100 -3.17 20.46 -3.93
N ASP A 101 -2.44 21.58 -4.07
CA ASP A 101 -2.22 22.26 -5.35
C ASP A 101 -0.95 21.77 -6.07
#